data_AF-A0A173XJM6-F1
#
_entry.id   AF-A0A173XJM6-F1
#
_cell.length_a   1.000
_cell.length_b   1.000
_cell.length_c   1.000
_cell.angle_alpha   90.00
_cell.angle_beta   90.00
_cell.angle_gamma   90.00
#
_symmetry.space_group_name_H-M   'P 1'
#
loop_
_entity.id
_entity.type
_entity.pdbx_description
1 polymer ?
#
loop_
_entity_poly.entity_id
_entity_poly.type
_entity_poly.pdbx_seq_one_letter_code
_entity_poly.pdbx_strand_id
1 'polypeptide(L)' 'MKMAFPSTIELDGFIGQLQHFGKTQTQIVFSTPVEPRGLNVEALEEKEE' A
#
# COMPACT_ATOMS: atom_id res chain seq x y z
N MET A 1 -2.00 -4.66 7.55
CA MET A 1 -3.02 -3.88 6.82
C MET A 1 -2.32 -2.74 6.10
N LYS A 2 -2.63 -2.51 4.83
CA LYS A 2 -2.11 -1.37 4.06
C LYS A 2 -3.29 -0.52 3.63
N MET A 3 -3.16 0.80 3.71
CA MET A 3 -4.18 1.76 3.32
C MET A 3 -3.52 2.95 2.65
N ALA A 4 -4.28 3.67 1.84
CA ALA A 4 -3.84 4.88 1.18
C ALA A 4 -4.82 6.01 1.49
N PHE A 5 -4.29 7.21 1.73
CA PHE A 5 -5.05 8.43 1.93
C PHE A 5 -4.56 9.49 0.95
N PRO A 6 -5.46 10.32 0.39
CA PRO A 6 -5.09 11.37 -0.56
C PRO A 6 -4.36 12.54 0.11
N SER A 7 -4.51 12.71 1.43
CA SER A 7 -3.90 13.80 2.21
C SER A 7 -3.35 13.32 3.55
N THR A 8 -2.36 14.04 4.08
CA THR A 8 -1.81 13.76 5.41
C THR A 8 -2.78 14.13 6.53
N ILE A 9 -3.71 15.05 6.28
CA ILE A 9 -4.75 15.46 7.23
C ILE A 9 -5.71 14.30 7.50
N GLU A 10 -6.18 13.62 6.44
CA GLU A 10 -7.05 12.45 6.58
C GLU A 10 -6.34 11.26 7.22
N LEU A 11 -5.06 11.04 6.87
CA LEU A 11 -4.23 10.02 7.50
C LEU A 11 -4.10 10.23 9.01
N ASP A 12 -3.81 11.46 9.43
CA ASP A 12 -3.65 11.80 10.85
C ASP A 12 -4.95 11.59 11.64
N GLY A 13 -6.07 12.03 11.08
CA GLY A 13 -7.40 11.78 11.64
C GLY A 13 -7.69 10.28 11.82
N PHE A 14 -7.35 9.46 10.82
CA PHE A 14 -7.50 8.01 10.92
C PHE A 14 -6.62 7.40 12.03
N ILE A 15 -5.35 7.81 12.12
CA ILE A 15 -4.43 7.31 13.16
C ILE A 15 -4.98 7.66 14.56
N GLY A 16 -5.50 8.88 14.75
CA GLY A 16 -6.11 9.29 16.02
C GLY A 16 -7.34 8.46 16.41
N GLN A 17 -8.16 8.07 15.43
CA GLN A 17 -9.27 7.13 15.67
C GLN A 17 -8.75 5.74 16.03
N LEU A 18 -7.72 5.24 15.35
CA LEU A 18 -7.19 3.92 15.60
C LEU A 18 -6.57 3.78 17.01
N GLN A 19 -5.95 4.86 17.50
CA GLN A 19 -5.35 4.91 18.84
C GLN A 19 -6.36 4.76 19.98
N HIS A 20 -7.66 5.03 19.75
CA HIS A 20 -8.71 4.73 20.75
C HIS A 20 -8.85 3.24 21.03
N PHE A 21 -8.44 2.38 20.10
CA PHE A 21 -8.50 0.92 20.25
C PHE A 21 -7.22 0.33 20.85
N GLY A 22 -6.22 1.17 21.17
CA GLY A 22 -4.98 0.77 21.80
C GLY A 22 -3.73 1.30 21.10
N LYS A 23 -2.57 0.88 21.59
CA LYS A 23 -1.28 1.31 21.02
C LYS A 23 -1.07 0.67 19.66
N THR A 24 -0.68 1.50 18.70
CA THR A 24 -0.39 1.08 17.33
C THR A 24 1.01 1.52 16.92
N GLN A 25 1.75 0.63 16.27
CA GLN A 25 2.97 1.00 15.56
C GLN A 25 2.63 1.18 14.07
N THR A 26 2.66 2.42 13.59
CA THR A 26 2.29 2.76 12.21
C THR A 26 3.52 3.21 11.44
N GLN A 27 3.73 2.67 10.25
CA GLN A 27 4.76 3.14 9.31
C GLN A 27 4.11 3.96 8.20
N ILE A 28 4.56 5.21 8.04
CA ILE A 28 4.06 6.10 6.99
C ILE A 28 5.02 6.02 5.80
N VAL A 29 4.46 5.76 4.61
CA VAL A 29 5.20 5.73 3.35
C VAL A 29 4.53 6.68 2.37
N PHE A 30 5.30 7.61 1.82
CA PHE A 30 4.89 8.43 0.69
C PHE A 30 5.23 7.70 -0.60
N SER A 31 4.22 7.45 -1.43
CA SER A 31 4.39 6.76 -2.70
C SER A 31 3.38 7.26 -3.72
N THR A 32 3.74 7.14 -4.99
CA THR A 32 2.82 7.35 -6.11
C THR A 32 2.30 5.99 -6.55
N PRO A 33 0.97 5.74 -6.55
CA PRO A 33 0.43 4.49 -7.07
C PRO A 33 0.77 4.38 -8.56
N VAL A 34 1.31 3.23 -8.95
CA VAL A 34 1.60 2.88 -10.33
C VAL A 34 0.78 1.66 -10.71
N GLU A 35 0.47 1.52 -11.99
CA GLU A 35 -0.19 0.32 -12.49
C GLU A 35 0.65 -0.93 -12.20
N PRO A 36 0.01 -2.09 -11.98
CA PRO A 36 0.72 -3.36 -11.86
C PRO A 36 1.61 -3.53 -13.09
N ARG A 37 2.91 -3.73 -12.86
CA ARG A 37 3.89 -3.83 -13.97
C ARG A 37 3.70 -5.09 -14.83
N GLY A 38 2.79 -5.99 -14.43
CA GLY A 38 2.58 -7.29 -15.04
C GLY A 38 3.79 -8.20 -14.82
N LEU A 39 3.56 -9.41 -14.32
CA LEU A 39 4.45 -10.51 -14.68
C LEU A 39 3.79 -11.12 -15.91
N ASN A 40 4.40 -10.94 -17.08
CA ASN A 40 3.92 -11.65 -18.26
C ASN A 40 4.31 -13.11 -18.11
N VAL A 41 3.43 -13.89 -17.47
CA VAL A 41 3.65 -15.32 -17.20
C VAL A 41 3.74 -16.11 -18.50
N GLU A 42 3.02 -15.68 -19.54
CA GLU A 42 3.06 -16.27 -20.89
C GLU A 42 4.43 -16.09 -21.55
N ALA A 43 5.07 -14.93 -21.36
CA ALA A 43 6.44 -14.67 -21.87
C ALA A 43 7.55 -15.47 -21.14
N LEU A 44 7.22 -16.14 -20.03
CA LEU A 44 8.17 -17.02 -19.32
C LEU A 44 8.06 -18.47 -19.78
N GLU A 45 6.92 -18.90 -20.32
CA GLU A 45 6.70 -20.27 -20.83
C GLU A 45 7.36 -20.48 -22.21
N GLU A 46 7.53 -19.44 -23.02
CA GLU A 46 8.22 -19.52 -24.32
C GLU A 46 9.75 -19.74 -24.24
N LYS A 47 10.34 -19.79 -23.04
CA LYS A 47 11.78 -20.01 -22.85
C LYS A 47 12.19 -21.43 -22.49
N GLU A 48 11.26 -22.38 -22.43
CA GLU A 48 11.53 -23.79 -22.10
C GLU A 48 11.44 -24.77 -23.28
N GLU A 49 11.33 -24.29 -24.53
CA GLU A 49 11.45 -25.11 -25.77
C GLU A 49 12.74 -24.82 -26.54
#